data_AF-B3M9N5-F1
#
_entry.id   AF-B3M9N5-F1
#
_cell.length_a   1.000
_cell.length_b   1.000
_cell.length_c   1.000
_cell.angle_alpha   90.00
_cell.angle_beta   90.00
_cell.angle_gamma   90.00
#
_symmetry.space_group_name_H-M   'P 1'
#
loop_
_entity.id
_entity.type
_entity.pdbx_description
1 polymer ?
#
loop_
_entity_poly.entity_id
_entity_poly.type
_entity_poly.pdbx_seq_one_letter_code
_entity_poly.pdbx_strand_id
1 'polypeptide(L)'
;MALNNFIDVMEDLAYMFTVAIEPHQDFIHDARVLCNAIQQQLHLDNAIFKHHMGQLHRTAAHVDDLNLDMPLNFQIFLPIRLPVPVIPAYNKMERTVEFNRPDFEHPFFFGNAANSKCMNLLLQKEMKRAVDRLGSVRGYTGAIYDLKYTVWSYQKVPFVHQLVAVERGNLHQRCIRFDFVLALEFDGSELPLPPYYEAPISHRWIAYGMVPLEGTQSPTEWAVLVPKWQSADAGTCLRNLNTMIILHRLLRAQQCHCCALAASMKFGFALTTEEHGESYQELGIADLMLSTFGHMVFCNFCDVLGNHTKGDKDAKTSRVLGVRKQQMRAKGIFFVLAEALRVNAIDTEFIHGLFRYIYIPPPPTCYWQSLEDYMDKMPILDSNSCLLERRRSI
;
A
#
# COMPACT_ATOMS: atom_id res chain seq x y z
N MET A 1 1.86 -26.61 -27.72
CA MET A 1 2.07 -25.51 -26.75
C MET A 1 2.76 -26.11 -25.54
N ALA A 2 3.87 -25.53 -25.09
CA ALA A 2 4.63 -26.03 -23.93
C ALA A 2 4.03 -25.45 -22.64
N LEU A 3 3.51 -26.33 -21.79
CA LEU A 3 3.00 -25.99 -20.46
C LEU A 3 4.15 -26.08 -19.46
N ASN A 4 4.31 -25.04 -18.66
CA ASN A 4 5.26 -25.01 -17.55
C ASN A 4 4.52 -25.09 -16.22
N ASN A 5 5.20 -25.57 -15.18
CA ASN A 5 4.76 -25.45 -13.80
C ASN A 5 4.67 -23.96 -13.44
N PHE A 6 3.49 -23.51 -13.01
CA PHE A 6 3.26 -22.09 -12.73
C PHE A 6 4.12 -21.59 -11.57
N ILE A 7 4.22 -22.38 -10.50
CA ILE A 7 5.02 -22.03 -9.32
C ILE A 7 6.49 -21.85 -9.70
N ASP A 8 7.06 -22.82 -10.44
CA ASP A 8 8.47 -22.79 -10.85
C ASP A 8 8.76 -21.53 -11.70
N VAL A 9 7.85 -21.18 -12.62
CA VAL A 9 8.00 -19.97 -13.44
C VAL A 9 7.95 -18.70 -12.60
N MET A 10 7.10 -18.63 -11.57
CA MET A 10 7.02 -17.45 -10.70
C MET A 10 8.30 -17.27 -9.88
N GLU A 11 8.92 -18.36 -9.43
CA GLU A 11 10.23 -18.35 -8.77
C GLU A 11 11.34 -17.89 -9.74
N ASP A 12 11.36 -18.42 -10.97
CA ASP A 12 12.32 -17.99 -12.00
C ASP A 12 12.17 -16.49 -12.32
N LEU A 13 10.94 -16.00 -12.44
CA LEU A 13 10.66 -14.58 -12.68
C LEU A 13 11.13 -13.71 -11.52
N ALA A 14 10.97 -14.16 -10.28
CA ALA A 14 11.47 -13.44 -9.11
C ALA A 14 12.99 -13.32 -9.11
N TYR A 15 13.68 -14.40 -9.46
CA TYR A 15 15.14 -14.38 -9.61
C TYR A 15 15.56 -13.43 -10.73
N MET A 16 14.95 -13.54 -11.92
CA MET A 16 15.26 -12.70 -13.08
C MET A 16 14.98 -11.20 -12.86
N PHE A 17 13.98 -10.86 -12.05
CA PHE A 17 13.61 -9.47 -11.78
C PHE A 17 14.18 -8.92 -10.48
N THR A 18 15.05 -9.68 -9.80
CA THR A 18 15.80 -9.16 -8.65
C THR A 18 16.68 -7.99 -9.12
N VAL A 19 16.52 -6.84 -8.45
CA VAL A 19 17.29 -5.63 -8.79
C VAL A 19 18.76 -5.84 -8.40
N ALA A 20 19.67 -5.43 -9.28
CA ALA A 20 21.10 -5.48 -8.98
C ALA A 20 21.45 -4.58 -7.79
N ILE A 21 22.46 -5.02 -7.01
CA ILE A 21 22.83 -4.38 -5.73
C ILE A 21 23.24 -2.91 -5.90
N GLU A 22 24.05 -2.59 -6.92
CA GLU A 22 24.54 -1.23 -7.14
C GLU A 22 23.40 -0.24 -7.44
N PRO A 23 22.52 -0.46 -8.45
CA PRO A 23 21.35 0.39 -8.66
C PRO A 23 20.44 0.53 -7.43
N HIS A 24 20.26 -0.56 -6.68
CA HIS A 24 19.46 -0.54 -5.46
C HIS A 24 20.09 0.38 -4.39
N GLN A 25 21.41 0.30 -4.19
CA GLN A 25 22.12 1.14 -3.24
C GLN A 25 22.06 2.62 -3.62
N ASP A 26 22.25 2.94 -4.90
CA ASP A 26 22.12 4.30 -5.43
C ASP A 26 20.73 4.88 -5.16
N PHE A 27 19.68 4.10 -5.44
CA PHE A 27 18.31 4.46 -5.10
C PHE A 27 18.14 4.75 -3.60
N ILE A 28 18.61 3.85 -2.73
CA ILE A 28 18.48 4.03 -1.28
C ILE A 28 19.21 5.28 -0.80
N HIS A 29 20.37 5.60 -1.37
CA HIS A 29 21.13 6.80 -1.04
C HIS A 29 20.41 8.08 -1.48
N ASP A 30 19.90 8.12 -2.70
CA ASP A 30 19.08 9.24 -3.18
C ASP A 30 17.81 9.41 -2.32
N ALA A 31 17.10 8.32 -2.01
CA ALA A 31 15.91 8.37 -1.17
C ALA A 31 16.20 8.93 0.23
N ARG A 32 17.35 8.58 0.83
CA ARG A 32 17.79 9.14 2.12
C ARG A 32 18.14 10.61 2.04
N VAL A 33 18.83 11.05 0.99
CA VAL A 33 19.15 12.47 0.78
C VAL A 33 17.87 13.31 0.66
N LEU A 34 16.88 12.82 -0.11
CA LEU A 34 15.58 13.47 -0.25
C LEU A 34 14.84 13.58 1.10
N CYS A 35 14.77 12.47 1.86
CA CYS A 35 14.17 12.47 3.19
C CYS A 35 14.85 13.44 4.16
N ASN A 36 16.19 13.46 4.16
CA ASN A 36 16.97 14.35 5.02
C ASN A 36 16.72 15.82 4.67
N ALA A 37 16.65 16.17 3.38
CA ALA A 37 16.35 17.54 2.95
C ALA A 37 14.96 17.98 3.44
N ILE A 38 13.96 17.10 3.36
CA ILE A 38 12.61 17.38 3.87
C ILE A 38 12.60 17.54 5.38
N GLN A 39 13.26 16.63 6.10
CA GLN A 39 13.33 16.71 7.55
C GLN A 39 14.02 18.00 8.00
N GLN A 40 15.13 18.37 7.36
CA GLN A 40 15.82 19.64 7.60
C GLN A 40 14.90 20.84 7.34
N GLN A 41 14.14 20.83 6.24
CA GLN A 41 13.20 21.90 5.96
C GLN A 41 12.08 21.99 7.00
N LEU A 42 11.55 20.86 7.47
CA LEU A 42 10.57 20.83 8.57
C LEU A 42 11.15 21.37 9.88
N HIS A 43 12.43 21.11 10.16
CA HIS A 43 13.14 21.72 11.29
C HIS A 43 13.24 23.24 11.15
N LEU A 44 13.64 23.75 9.97
CA LEU A 44 13.71 25.18 9.68
C LEU A 44 12.34 25.87 9.77
N ASP A 45 11.28 25.14 9.43
CA ASP A 45 9.90 25.63 9.50
C ASP A 45 9.31 25.54 10.92
N ASN A 46 10.05 24.98 11.88
CA ASN A 46 9.59 24.63 13.22
C ASN A 46 8.27 23.84 13.20
N ALA A 47 8.16 22.89 12.27
CA ALA A 47 7.02 22.03 12.09
C ALA A 47 6.80 21.11 13.30
N ILE A 48 5.53 20.76 13.58
CA ILE A 48 5.19 19.77 14.60
C ILE A 48 5.75 18.39 14.20
N PHE A 49 5.72 18.06 12.92
CA PHE A 49 6.20 16.77 12.42
C PHE A 49 7.71 16.64 12.23
N LYS A 50 8.52 17.65 12.62
CA LYS A 50 9.99 17.69 12.37
C LYS A 50 10.76 16.46 12.90
N HIS A 51 10.31 15.84 13.99
CA HIS A 51 10.94 14.67 14.59
C HIS A 51 10.30 13.32 14.18
N HIS A 52 9.28 13.35 13.32
CA HIS A 52 8.48 12.17 12.99
C HIS A 52 8.75 11.61 11.58
N MET A 53 9.65 12.23 10.80
CA MET A 53 9.94 11.83 9.42
C MET A 53 11.11 10.86 9.27
N GLY A 54 11.73 10.40 10.37
CA GLY A 54 12.93 9.55 10.31
C GLY A 54 12.75 8.23 9.54
N GLN A 55 11.52 7.72 9.47
CA GLN A 55 11.19 6.47 8.76
C GLN A 55 10.64 6.68 7.33
N LEU A 56 10.58 7.93 6.84
CA LEU A 56 10.02 8.24 5.52
C LEU A 56 10.72 7.49 4.38
N HIS A 57 12.03 7.27 4.50
CA HIS A 57 12.81 6.54 3.50
C HIS A 57 12.33 5.10 3.28
N ARG A 58 11.69 4.47 4.28
CA ARG A 58 11.13 3.10 4.13
C ARG A 58 9.89 3.07 3.25
N THR A 59 9.24 4.21 3.05
CA THR A 59 8.05 4.34 2.20
C THR A 59 8.40 4.70 0.75
N ALA A 60 9.70 4.81 0.44
CA ALA A 60 10.20 5.07 -0.89
C ALA A 60 9.84 3.94 -1.87
N ALA A 61 9.72 4.31 -3.13
CA ALA A 61 9.67 3.45 -4.29
C ALA A 61 10.32 4.20 -5.46
N HIS A 62 11.34 3.60 -6.06
CA HIS A 62 11.88 4.06 -7.33
C HIS A 62 11.02 3.48 -8.45
N VAL A 63 10.57 4.34 -9.35
CA VAL A 63 9.70 3.96 -10.47
C VAL A 63 10.27 4.52 -11.76
N ASP A 64 10.50 3.61 -12.72
CA ASP A 64 10.94 3.93 -14.08
C ASP A 64 10.22 3.01 -15.08
N ASP A 65 9.06 3.48 -15.53
CA ASP A 65 8.11 2.77 -16.38
C ASP A 65 7.71 1.34 -15.92
N LEU A 66 8.39 0.30 -16.41
CA LEU A 66 8.17 -1.11 -16.05
C LEU A 66 8.96 -1.52 -14.81
N ASN A 67 9.94 -0.72 -14.41
CA ASN A 67 10.83 -1.00 -13.31
C ASN A 67 10.29 -0.38 -12.01
N LEU A 68 10.30 -1.20 -10.96
CA LEU A 68 10.03 -0.81 -9.59
C LEU A 68 11.18 -1.29 -8.73
N ASP A 69 11.61 -0.46 -7.80
CA ASP A 69 12.46 -0.86 -6.69
C ASP A 69 11.97 -0.21 -5.39
N MET A 70 12.16 -0.88 -4.26
CA MET A 70 11.74 -0.42 -2.93
C MET A 70 12.73 -0.95 -1.88
N PRO A 71 12.85 -0.31 -0.70
CA PRO A 71 13.66 -0.85 0.37
C PRO A 71 13.22 -2.28 0.73
N LEU A 72 14.16 -3.16 1.10
CA LEU A 72 13.86 -4.55 1.50
C LEU A 72 12.75 -4.63 2.57
N ASN A 73 12.73 -3.68 3.50
CA ASN A 73 11.73 -3.57 4.56
C ASN A 73 10.68 -2.49 4.26
N PHE A 74 10.25 -2.37 3.01
CA PHE A 74 9.32 -1.34 2.54
C PHE A 74 8.10 -1.22 3.46
N GLN A 75 7.60 0.01 3.61
CA GLN A 75 6.43 0.31 4.44
C GLN A 75 5.44 1.17 3.67
N ILE A 76 4.14 1.00 3.97
CA ILE A 76 3.10 1.99 3.63
C ILE A 76 2.77 2.88 4.82
N PHE A 77 2.87 2.38 6.04
CA PHE A 77 2.58 3.16 7.23
C PHE A 77 3.83 3.91 7.69
N LEU A 78 3.71 5.22 7.90
CA LEU A 78 4.70 6.06 8.53
C LEU A 78 4.37 6.13 10.04
N PRO A 79 5.18 5.50 10.90
CA PRO A 79 4.91 5.45 12.34
C PRO A 79 5.15 6.82 13.00
N ILE A 80 4.17 7.28 13.77
CA ILE A 80 4.19 8.50 14.57
C ILE A 80 3.99 8.10 16.03
N ARG A 81 4.83 8.65 16.92
CA ARG A 81 4.66 8.49 18.36
C ARG A 81 3.93 9.69 18.91
N LEU A 82 2.92 9.44 19.74
CA LEU A 82 2.25 10.53 20.44
C LEU A 82 3.21 11.19 21.44
N PRO A 83 3.11 12.52 21.63
CA PRO A 83 4.01 13.25 22.54
C PRO A 83 3.69 13.01 24.02
N VAL A 84 2.65 12.24 24.33
CA VAL A 84 2.13 12.02 25.67
C VAL A 84 1.52 10.61 25.79
N PRO A 85 1.56 9.98 26.98
CA PRO A 85 0.82 8.74 27.22
C PRO A 85 -0.69 8.97 27.12
N VAL A 86 -1.40 8.03 26.49
CA VAL A 86 -2.86 8.08 26.25
C VAL A 86 -3.58 6.92 26.90
N ILE A 87 -4.88 7.08 27.14
CA ILE A 87 -5.78 6.05 27.64
C ILE A 87 -6.57 5.50 26.44
N PRO A 88 -6.39 4.22 26.07
CA PRO A 88 -7.12 3.63 24.96
C PRO A 88 -8.52 3.20 25.39
N ALA A 89 -9.50 3.40 24.51
CA ALA A 89 -10.84 2.83 24.61
C ALA A 89 -11.07 1.95 23.36
N TYR A 90 -11.11 0.64 23.54
CA TYR A 90 -11.19 -0.32 22.43
C TYR A 90 -12.65 -0.67 22.11
N ASN A 91 -12.99 -0.69 20.83
CA ASN A 91 -14.25 -1.23 20.32
C ASN A 91 -13.98 -2.59 19.67
N LYS A 92 -14.38 -3.68 20.34
CA LYS A 92 -14.19 -5.05 19.86
C LYS A 92 -14.94 -5.32 18.55
N MET A 93 -16.15 -4.79 18.39
CA MET A 93 -16.99 -5.08 17.22
C MET A 93 -16.43 -4.46 15.95
N GLU A 94 -15.94 -3.22 16.05
CA GLU A 94 -15.41 -2.48 14.91
C GLU A 94 -13.90 -2.65 14.75
N ARG A 95 -13.24 -3.34 15.70
CA ARG A 95 -11.78 -3.46 15.83
C ARG A 95 -11.06 -2.11 15.83
N THR A 96 -11.72 -1.07 16.31
CA THR A 96 -11.18 0.29 16.42
C THR A 96 -10.73 0.60 17.86
N VAL A 97 -9.97 1.68 18.00
CA VAL A 97 -9.54 2.23 19.28
C VAL A 97 -9.60 3.76 19.25
N GLU A 98 -10.04 4.36 20.35
CA GLU A 98 -9.92 5.79 20.60
C GLU A 98 -8.80 6.05 21.62
N PHE A 99 -8.03 7.11 21.44
CA PHE A 99 -6.95 7.49 22.35
C PHE A 99 -7.27 8.81 23.03
N ASN A 100 -7.49 8.74 24.34
CA ASN A 100 -7.89 9.90 25.13
C ASN A 100 -6.78 10.38 26.06
N ARG A 101 -6.66 11.70 26.20
CA ARG A 101 -5.82 12.38 27.18
C ARG A 101 -6.55 13.63 27.70
N PRO A 102 -7.06 13.59 28.94
CA PRO A 102 -7.66 14.77 29.57
C PRO A 102 -6.66 15.91 29.72
N ASP A 103 -7.14 17.15 29.57
CA ASP A 103 -6.44 18.39 29.89
C ASP A 103 -5.09 18.57 29.16
N PHE A 104 -4.97 18.01 27.94
CA PHE A 104 -3.77 18.11 27.14
C PHE A 104 -4.01 18.85 25.82
N GLU A 105 -3.37 20.01 25.68
CA GLU A 105 -3.44 20.80 24.44
C GLU A 105 -2.27 20.46 23.52
N HIS A 106 -2.57 19.81 22.40
CA HIS A 106 -1.60 19.59 21.33
C HIS A 106 -2.31 19.48 19.98
N PRO A 107 -1.71 19.93 18.85
CA PRO A 107 -2.35 19.88 17.53
C PRO A 107 -2.76 18.49 17.00
N PHE A 108 -2.35 17.42 17.69
CA PHE A 108 -2.76 16.05 17.37
C PHE A 108 -4.12 15.67 17.97
N PHE A 109 -4.59 16.45 18.95
CA PHE A 109 -5.80 16.18 19.71
C PHE A 109 -6.89 17.18 19.32
N PHE A 110 -8.15 16.71 19.32
CA PHE A 110 -9.33 17.54 19.23
C PHE A 110 -10.17 17.30 20.49
N GLY A 111 -10.25 18.32 21.35
CA GLY A 111 -10.65 18.09 22.75
C GLY A 111 -9.64 17.15 23.42
N ASN A 112 -10.14 16.09 24.04
CA ASN A 112 -9.30 15.12 24.75
C ASN A 112 -8.84 13.95 23.87
N ALA A 113 -9.29 13.85 22.60
CA ALA A 113 -9.06 12.65 21.78
C ALA A 113 -8.04 12.89 20.67
N ALA A 114 -7.13 11.94 20.45
CA ALA A 114 -6.24 11.95 19.29
C ALA A 114 -7.06 11.84 18.01
N ASN A 115 -6.89 12.79 17.10
CA ASN A 115 -7.78 12.96 15.96
C ASN A 115 -7.03 12.78 14.63
N SER A 116 -7.34 11.69 13.93
CA SER A 116 -6.64 11.31 12.70
C SER A 116 -6.74 12.38 11.62
N LYS A 117 -7.91 12.99 11.46
CA LYS A 117 -8.14 14.06 10.48
C LYS A 117 -7.31 15.30 10.79
N CYS A 118 -7.26 15.73 12.05
CA CYS A 118 -6.45 16.88 12.47
C CYS A 118 -4.97 16.64 12.18
N MET A 119 -4.45 15.47 12.57
CA MET A 119 -3.06 15.09 12.33
C MET A 119 -2.71 15.08 10.84
N ASN A 120 -3.54 14.46 10.00
CA ASN A 120 -3.29 14.37 8.57
C ASN A 120 -3.39 15.73 7.86
N LEU A 121 -4.35 16.59 8.24
CA LEU A 121 -4.47 17.95 7.68
C LEU A 121 -3.28 18.84 8.06
N LEU A 122 -2.81 18.73 9.31
CA LEU A 122 -1.61 19.43 9.76
C LEU A 122 -0.38 18.95 8.98
N LEU A 123 -0.20 17.63 8.87
CA LEU A 123 0.88 17.04 8.10
C LEU A 123 0.84 17.50 6.63
N GLN A 124 -0.35 17.51 6.02
CA GLN A 124 -0.54 18.00 4.65
C GLN A 124 -0.07 19.43 4.47
N LYS A 125 -0.42 20.31 5.42
CA LYS A 125 0.00 21.72 5.40
C LYS A 125 1.51 21.87 5.54
N GLU A 126 2.11 21.18 6.52
CA GLU A 126 3.56 21.26 6.80
C GLU A 126 4.39 20.69 5.66
N MET A 127 4.02 19.52 5.14
CA MET A 127 4.71 18.88 4.01
C MET A 127 4.60 19.71 2.73
N LYS A 128 3.41 20.23 2.41
CA LYS A 128 3.24 21.10 1.24
C LYS A 128 4.16 22.31 1.32
N ARG A 129 4.18 22.99 2.47
CA ARG A 129 5.05 24.15 2.71
C ARG A 129 6.54 23.79 2.59
N ALA A 130 6.98 22.67 3.18
CA ALA A 130 8.36 22.23 3.09
C ALA A 130 8.78 21.91 1.65
N VAL A 131 7.93 21.21 0.91
CA VAL A 131 8.16 20.87 -0.50
C VAL A 131 8.19 22.11 -1.39
N ASP A 132 7.26 23.05 -1.20
CA ASP A 132 7.22 24.30 -1.95
C ASP A 132 8.48 25.16 -1.70
N ARG A 133 9.05 25.11 -0.49
CA ARG A 133 10.29 25.82 -0.14
C ARG A 133 11.54 25.16 -0.72
N LEU A 134 11.59 23.83 -0.72
CA LEU A 134 12.70 23.08 -1.30
C LEU A 134 12.72 23.23 -2.83
N GLY A 135 11.57 23.05 -3.47
CA GLY A 135 11.40 23.06 -4.93
C GLY A 135 12.08 21.87 -5.62
N SER A 136 13.40 21.78 -5.52
CA SER A 136 14.21 20.69 -6.04
C SER A 136 15.38 20.32 -5.13
N VAL A 137 15.78 19.05 -5.14
CA VAL A 137 16.88 18.53 -4.33
C VAL A 137 17.83 17.74 -5.21
N ARG A 138 19.14 17.93 -5.01
CA ARG A 138 20.17 17.11 -5.65
C ARG A 138 20.38 15.84 -4.83
N GLY A 139 20.22 14.68 -5.47
CA GLY A 139 20.48 13.37 -4.90
C GLY A 139 21.97 13.08 -4.71
N TYR A 140 22.27 11.95 -4.08
CA TYR A 140 23.60 11.41 -3.91
C TYR A 140 24.28 11.09 -5.24
N THR A 141 23.53 10.50 -6.17
CA THR A 141 23.99 10.17 -7.54
C THR A 141 24.29 11.40 -8.40
N GLY A 142 23.97 12.61 -7.89
CA GLY A 142 24.09 13.86 -8.62
C GLY A 142 22.85 14.24 -9.43
N ALA A 143 21.87 13.33 -9.56
CA ALA A 143 20.56 13.61 -10.17
C ALA A 143 19.85 14.75 -9.43
N ILE A 144 19.12 15.59 -10.17
CA ILE A 144 18.32 16.68 -9.59
C ILE A 144 16.86 16.30 -9.68
N TYR A 145 16.18 16.33 -8.54
CA TYR A 145 14.78 15.94 -8.43
C TYR A 145 13.89 17.13 -8.14
N ASP A 146 12.87 17.34 -8.97
CA ASP A 146 11.77 18.27 -8.71
C ASP A 146 10.75 17.61 -7.77
N LEU A 147 10.44 18.30 -6.67
CA LEU A 147 9.56 17.78 -5.64
C LEU A 147 8.11 18.20 -5.88
N LYS A 148 7.18 17.27 -5.67
CA LYS A 148 5.74 17.51 -5.70
C LYS A 148 5.09 16.77 -4.54
N TYR A 149 4.09 17.40 -3.93
CA TYR A 149 3.36 16.81 -2.84
C TYR A 149 1.85 16.86 -3.07
N THR A 150 1.20 15.71 -2.89
CA THR A 150 -0.24 15.54 -3.05
C THR A 150 -0.77 14.60 -2.00
N VAL A 151 -2.09 14.68 -1.76
CA VAL A 151 -2.82 13.76 -0.89
C VAL A 151 -4.01 13.23 -1.66
N TRP A 152 -4.28 11.96 -1.51
CA TRP A 152 -5.37 11.26 -2.16
C TRP A 152 -5.98 10.23 -1.20
N SER A 153 -7.14 9.71 -1.56
CA SER A 153 -7.85 8.67 -0.80
C SER A 153 -7.70 7.31 -1.50
N TYR A 154 -7.58 6.24 -0.71
CA TYR A 154 -7.43 4.88 -1.22
C TYR A 154 -7.94 3.86 -0.21
N GLN A 155 -8.76 2.88 -0.64
CA GLN A 155 -9.25 1.77 0.21
C GLN A 155 -9.74 2.23 1.59
N LYS A 156 -10.64 3.22 1.63
CA LYS A 156 -11.16 3.84 2.87
C LYS A 156 -10.11 4.54 3.73
N VAL A 157 -8.86 4.65 3.31
CA VAL A 157 -7.89 5.53 3.93
C VAL A 157 -8.08 6.93 3.34
N PRO A 158 -8.52 7.91 4.14
CA PRO A 158 -8.84 9.25 3.62
C PRO A 158 -7.59 10.05 3.22
N PHE A 159 -6.44 9.70 3.79
CA PHE A 159 -5.18 10.41 3.63
C PHE A 159 -4.05 9.43 3.31
N VAL A 160 -3.83 9.19 2.02
CA VAL A 160 -2.56 8.67 1.52
C VAL A 160 -1.74 9.86 1.08
N HIS A 161 -0.65 10.12 1.80
CA HIS A 161 0.28 11.18 1.48
C HIS A 161 1.24 10.69 0.39
N GLN A 162 1.47 11.55 -0.60
CA GLN A 162 2.35 11.25 -1.71
C GLN A 162 3.31 12.41 -1.92
N LEU A 163 4.58 12.10 -1.80
CA LEU A 163 5.68 12.95 -2.24
C LEU A 163 6.33 12.29 -3.45
N VAL A 164 6.49 13.05 -4.53
CA VAL A 164 7.14 12.58 -5.76
C VAL A 164 8.33 13.47 -6.04
N ALA A 165 9.48 12.84 -6.21
CA ALA A 165 10.73 13.45 -6.62
C ALA A 165 11.02 13.01 -8.07
N VAL A 166 10.69 13.87 -9.04
CA VAL A 166 10.85 13.57 -10.48
C VAL A 166 12.23 14.02 -10.95
N GLU A 167 12.98 13.13 -11.56
CA GLU A 167 14.31 13.44 -12.08
C GLU A 167 14.25 14.41 -13.26
N ARG A 168 15.03 15.49 -13.21
CA ARG A 168 15.12 16.48 -14.30
C ARG A 168 15.85 15.93 -15.51
N GLY A 169 15.41 16.36 -16.69
CA GLY A 169 16.08 16.02 -17.96
C GLY A 169 15.82 14.60 -18.46
N ASN A 170 14.98 13.82 -17.76
CA ASN A 170 14.62 12.47 -18.17
C ASN A 170 13.26 12.45 -18.90
N LEU A 171 13.24 11.89 -20.11
CA LEU A 171 12.04 11.75 -20.95
C LEU A 171 11.02 10.75 -20.38
N HIS A 172 11.47 9.80 -19.55
CA HIS A 172 10.66 8.69 -19.03
C HIS A 172 10.00 8.96 -17.66
N GLN A 173 10.10 10.19 -17.15
CA GLN A 173 9.55 10.59 -15.83
C GLN A 173 10.02 9.67 -14.68
N ARG A 174 11.27 9.18 -14.74
CA ARG A 174 11.90 8.46 -13.62
C ARG A 174 11.72 9.25 -12.34
N CYS A 175 11.26 8.59 -11.29
CA CYS A 175 10.99 9.26 -10.03
C CYS A 175 11.24 8.37 -8.82
N ILE A 176 11.51 9.02 -7.69
CA ILE A 176 11.44 8.42 -6.37
C ILE A 176 10.16 8.93 -5.73
N ARG A 177 9.31 8.01 -5.30
CA ARG A 177 8.01 8.29 -4.69
C ARG A 177 8.00 7.84 -3.25
N PHE A 178 7.46 8.66 -2.37
CA PHE A 178 7.20 8.32 -0.98
C PHE A 178 5.69 8.36 -0.79
N ASP A 179 5.09 7.18 -0.89
CA ASP A 179 3.66 6.98 -0.66
C ASP A 179 3.48 6.44 0.76
N PHE A 180 2.74 7.14 1.61
CA PHE A 180 2.59 6.74 3.00
C PHE A 180 1.28 7.15 3.66
N VAL A 181 0.92 6.41 4.70
CA VAL A 181 -0.22 6.66 5.59
C VAL A 181 0.32 6.98 6.96
N LEU A 182 -0.17 8.07 7.56
CA LEU A 182 0.14 8.36 8.95
C LEU A 182 -0.48 7.28 9.84
N ALA A 183 0.34 6.65 10.68
CA ALA A 183 -0.12 5.70 11.68
C ALA A 183 0.53 5.98 13.04
N LEU A 184 -0.25 5.85 14.12
CA LEU A 184 0.28 5.90 15.48
C LEU A 184 0.97 4.58 15.80
N GLU A 185 2.20 4.61 16.31
CA GLU A 185 2.97 3.42 16.72
C GLU A 185 2.94 3.29 18.24
N PHE A 186 2.68 2.07 18.72
CA PHE A 186 2.73 1.70 20.13
C PHE A 186 3.59 0.46 20.33
N ASP A 187 4.32 0.44 21.44
CA ASP A 187 5.01 -0.76 21.91
C ASP A 187 4.00 -1.65 22.64
N GLY A 188 3.87 -2.92 22.23
CA GLY A 188 2.94 -3.86 22.84
C GLY A 188 3.24 -4.15 24.31
N SER A 189 4.49 -3.94 24.76
CA SER A 189 4.87 -4.09 26.17
C SER A 189 4.40 -2.90 27.03
N GLU A 190 4.27 -1.71 26.44
CA GLU A 190 3.80 -0.50 27.12
C GLU A 190 2.28 -0.35 27.03
N LEU A 191 1.69 -0.69 25.88
CA LEU A 191 0.27 -0.59 25.61
C LEU A 191 -0.22 -1.88 24.93
N PRO A 192 -0.47 -2.96 25.69
CA PRO A 192 -0.85 -4.24 25.11
C PRO A 192 -2.21 -4.17 24.44
N LEU A 193 -2.33 -4.79 23.27
CA LEU A 193 -3.63 -4.97 22.62
C LEU A 193 -4.47 -6.01 23.39
N PRO A 194 -5.80 -5.83 23.43
CA PRO A 194 -6.69 -6.86 23.94
C PRO A 194 -6.47 -8.24 23.26
N PRO A 195 -6.69 -9.37 23.97
CA PRO A 195 -6.37 -10.70 23.46
C PRO A 195 -7.01 -11.07 22.11
N TYR A 196 -8.17 -10.50 21.78
CA TYR A 196 -8.89 -10.78 20.53
C TYR A 196 -8.22 -10.18 19.26
N TYR A 197 -7.13 -9.43 19.42
CA TYR A 197 -6.29 -9.00 18.31
C TYR A 197 -5.20 -10.02 17.95
N GLU A 198 -4.99 -11.06 18.77
CA GLU A 198 -3.98 -12.10 18.53
C GLU A 198 -2.58 -11.50 18.23
N ALA A 199 -2.25 -10.45 18.97
CA ALA A 199 -0.99 -9.73 18.86
C ALA A 199 -0.02 -10.24 19.94
N PRO A 200 1.20 -10.69 19.59
CA PRO A 200 2.20 -10.99 20.59
C PRO A 200 2.56 -9.72 21.36
N ILE A 201 2.65 -9.81 22.70
CA ILE A 201 2.92 -8.66 23.59
C ILE A 201 4.24 -7.97 23.24
N SER A 202 5.23 -8.70 22.72
CA SER A 202 6.54 -8.17 22.33
C SER A 202 6.53 -7.35 21.04
N HIS A 203 5.44 -7.38 20.27
CA HIS A 203 5.40 -6.73 18.96
C HIS A 203 4.85 -5.31 19.06
N ARG A 204 5.33 -4.45 18.15
CA ARG A 204 4.71 -3.14 17.96
C ARG A 204 3.43 -3.31 17.18
N TRP A 205 2.46 -2.47 17.49
CA TRP A 205 1.23 -2.38 16.71
C TRP A 205 1.00 -0.93 16.32
N ILE A 206 0.17 -0.74 15.29
CA ILE A 206 -0.11 0.58 14.76
C ILE A 206 -1.61 0.85 14.69
N ALA A 207 -1.96 2.13 14.71
CA ALA A 207 -3.33 2.60 14.53
C ALA A 207 -3.39 3.66 13.42
N TYR A 208 -4.28 3.50 12.44
CA TYR A 208 -4.41 4.44 11.31
C TYR A 208 -5.87 4.88 11.10
N GLY A 209 -6.07 6.07 10.52
CA GLY A 209 -7.41 6.61 10.30
C GLY A 209 -8.10 5.99 9.08
N MET A 210 -9.39 5.65 9.21
CA MET A 210 -10.24 5.15 8.13
C MET A 210 -11.48 6.03 7.90
N VAL A 211 -12.09 5.89 6.72
CA VAL A 211 -13.38 6.48 6.33
C VAL A 211 -14.48 5.46 6.64
N PRO A 212 -15.56 5.86 7.32
CA PRO A 212 -16.68 4.97 7.60
C PRO A 212 -17.43 4.53 6.35
N LEU A 213 -18.01 3.32 6.40
CA LEU A 213 -18.87 2.76 5.34
C LEU A 213 -20.24 3.44 5.31
N GLU A 214 -20.72 3.88 6.47
CA GLU A 214 -22.10 4.32 6.68
C GLU A 214 -22.20 5.64 7.44
N GLY A 215 -21.13 6.45 7.45
CA GLY A 215 -21.14 7.81 7.98
C GLY A 215 -21.14 7.95 9.52
N THR A 216 -20.93 6.87 10.28
CA THR A 216 -21.06 6.87 11.75
C THR A 216 -19.74 6.94 12.53
N GLN A 217 -18.59 6.57 11.95
CA GLN A 217 -17.31 6.57 12.70
C GLN A 217 -16.72 7.96 12.85
N SER A 218 -16.25 8.25 14.06
CA SER A 218 -15.66 9.53 14.43
C SER A 218 -14.20 9.59 13.94
N PRO A 219 -13.68 10.77 13.52
CA PRO A 219 -12.24 10.94 13.25
C PRO A 219 -11.31 10.66 14.44
N THR A 220 -11.87 10.41 15.62
CA THR A 220 -11.19 9.98 16.86
C THR A 220 -10.98 8.48 16.94
N GLU A 221 -11.66 7.69 16.09
CA GLU A 221 -11.51 6.25 16.01
C GLU A 221 -10.40 5.88 15.02
N TRP A 222 -9.55 4.95 15.45
CA TRP A 222 -8.40 4.46 14.70
C TRP A 222 -8.54 2.96 14.45
N ALA A 223 -8.29 2.53 13.22
CA ALA A 223 -8.20 1.12 12.88
C ALA A 223 -6.89 0.54 13.41
N VAL A 224 -6.97 -0.58 14.11
CA VAL A 224 -5.80 -1.28 14.64
C VAL A 224 -5.24 -2.24 13.59
N LEU A 225 -3.93 -2.22 13.41
CA LEU A 225 -3.19 -3.18 12.58
C LEU A 225 -1.99 -3.71 13.35
N VAL A 226 -1.74 -5.02 13.25
CA VAL A 226 -0.57 -5.67 13.82
C VAL A 226 0.38 -5.98 12.68
N PRO A 227 1.51 -5.26 12.51
CA PRO A 227 2.38 -5.46 11.36
C PRO A 227 3.15 -6.80 11.43
N LYS A 228 2.51 -7.89 10.95
CA LYS A 228 3.04 -9.26 10.96
C LYS A 228 4.35 -9.43 10.19
N TRP A 229 4.69 -8.47 9.34
CA TRP A 229 5.94 -8.46 8.58
C TRP A 229 7.16 -7.93 9.35
N GLN A 230 6.99 -7.48 10.60
CA GLN A 230 8.11 -6.94 11.40
C GLN A 230 9.16 -7.99 11.79
N SER A 231 8.75 -9.25 11.91
CA SER A 231 9.59 -10.40 12.31
C SER A 231 10.36 -11.03 11.14
N ALA A 232 10.13 -10.57 9.91
CA ALA A 232 10.67 -11.19 8.70
C ALA A 232 12.20 -11.10 8.62
N ASP A 233 12.83 -12.22 8.26
CA ASP A 233 14.25 -12.25 7.93
C ASP A 233 14.55 -11.60 6.56
N ALA A 234 15.84 -11.46 6.23
CA ALA A 234 16.28 -10.80 5.00
C ALA A 234 15.86 -11.53 3.72
N GLY A 235 15.83 -12.88 3.73
CA GLY A 235 15.37 -13.69 2.61
C GLY A 235 13.87 -13.53 2.39
N THR A 236 13.09 -13.56 3.46
CA THR A 236 11.65 -13.27 3.43
C THR A 236 11.38 -11.84 2.91
N CYS A 237 12.14 -10.85 3.36
CA CYS A 237 12.05 -9.48 2.86
C CYS A 237 12.36 -9.39 1.35
N LEU A 238 13.40 -10.07 0.87
CA LEU A 238 13.76 -10.10 -0.54
C LEU A 238 12.67 -10.76 -1.40
N ARG A 239 12.12 -11.90 -0.94
CA ARG A 239 10.96 -12.54 -1.59
C ARG A 239 9.80 -11.57 -1.71
N ASN A 240 9.41 -10.92 -0.62
CA ASN A 240 8.31 -9.96 -0.60
C ASN A 240 8.54 -8.82 -1.59
N LEU A 241 9.75 -8.26 -1.64
CA LEU A 241 10.13 -7.22 -2.62
C LEU A 241 9.97 -7.73 -4.06
N ASN A 242 10.58 -8.88 -4.38
CA ASN A 242 10.53 -9.45 -5.73
C ASN A 242 9.10 -9.76 -6.17
N THR A 243 8.25 -10.25 -5.27
CA THR A 243 6.82 -10.45 -5.55
C THR A 243 6.14 -9.14 -5.98
N MET A 244 6.42 -8.03 -5.30
CA MET A 244 5.86 -6.72 -5.66
C MET A 244 6.40 -6.21 -7.00
N ILE A 245 7.67 -6.47 -7.32
CA ILE A 245 8.28 -6.10 -8.61
C ILE A 245 7.61 -6.85 -9.76
N ILE A 246 7.40 -8.16 -9.62
CA ILE A 246 6.70 -8.97 -10.62
C ILE A 246 5.30 -8.41 -10.85
N LEU A 247 4.56 -8.16 -9.76
CA LEU A 247 3.20 -7.64 -9.84
C LEU A 247 3.13 -6.25 -10.48
N HIS A 248 4.05 -5.35 -10.15
CA HIS A 248 4.16 -4.05 -10.78
C HIS A 248 4.38 -4.17 -12.28
N ARG A 249 5.38 -4.95 -12.67
CA ARG A 249 5.76 -5.13 -14.07
C ARG A 249 4.63 -5.72 -14.90
N LEU A 250 3.96 -6.74 -14.36
CA LEU A 250 2.75 -7.32 -14.95
C LEU A 250 1.69 -6.24 -15.17
N LEU A 251 1.32 -5.50 -14.13
CA LEU A 251 0.26 -4.50 -14.22
C LEU A 251 0.61 -3.34 -15.15
N ARG A 252 1.87 -2.91 -15.19
CA ARG A 252 2.34 -1.87 -16.12
C ARG A 252 2.34 -2.36 -17.56
N ALA A 253 2.86 -3.55 -17.83
CA ALA A 253 2.84 -4.17 -19.17
C ALA A 253 1.39 -4.30 -19.69
N GLN A 254 0.46 -4.59 -18.77
CA GLN A 254 -0.97 -4.68 -19.04
C GLN A 254 -1.70 -3.33 -19.01
N GLN A 255 -1.00 -2.21 -18.90
CA GLN A 255 -1.55 -0.84 -18.78
C GLN A 255 -2.63 -0.68 -17.70
N CYS A 256 -2.56 -1.49 -16.64
CA CYS A 256 -3.37 -1.38 -15.44
C CYS A 256 -2.72 -0.38 -14.47
N HIS A 257 -2.42 0.83 -14.96
CA HIS A 257 -1.65 1.85 -14.25
C HIS A 257 -2.26 2.25 -12.90
N CYS A 258 -3.60 2.25 -12.77
CA CYS A 258 -4.27 2.55 -11.50
C CYS A 258 -4.02 1.47 -10.42
N CYS A 259 -3.75 0.23 -10.83
CA CYS A 259 -3.43 -0.87 -9.93
C CYS A 259 -1.92 -0.99 -9.70
N ALA A 260 -1.09 -0.59 -10.65
CA ALA A 260 0.37 -0.69 -10.59
C ALA A 260 1.06 0.32 -9.64
N LEU A 261 0.30 1.03 -8.81
CA LEU A 261 0.86 2.04 -7.89
C LEU A 261 1.56 1.37 -6.71
N ALA A 262 2.73 1.87 -6.34
CA ALA A 262 3.49 1.38 -5.18
C ALA A 262 2.63 1.36 -3.91
N ALA A 263 1.86 2.43 -3.66
CA ALA A 263 0.91 2.49 -2.55
C ALA A 263 -0.08 1.30 -2.55
N SER A 264 -0.70 1.01 -3.69
CA SER A 264 -1.67 -0.08 -3.84
C SER A 264 -1.06 -1.44 -3.50
N MET A 265 0.16 -1.70 -3.99
CA MET A 265 0.88 -2.95 -3.73
C MET A 265 1.25 -3.09 -2.25
N LYS A 266 1.78 -2.03 -1.62
CA LYS A 266 2.15 -2.05 -0.21
C LYS A 266 0.94 -2.23 0.71
N PHE A 267 -0.20 -1.63 0.36
CA PHE A 267 -1.47 -1.87 1.07
C PHE A 267 -1.99 -3.29 0.88
N GLY A 268 -2.03 -3.78 -0.36
CA GLY A 268 -2.44 -5.15 -0.64
C GLY A 268 -1.58 -6.16 0.13
N PHE A 269 -0.26 -5.93 0.16
CA PHE A 269 0.67 -6.73 0.96
C PHE A 269 0.33 -6.68 2.45
N ALA A 270 0.11 -5.49 3.01
CA ALA A 270 -0.27 -5.35 4.43
C ALA A 270 -1.57 -6.11 4.76
N LEU A 271 -2.57 -6.07 3.87
CA LEU A 271 -3.81 -6.82 4.04
C LEU A 271 -3.59 -8.34 3.93
N THR A 272 -2.78 -8.80 2.97
CA THR A 272 -2.40 -10.22 2.85
C THR A 272 -1.72 -10.74 4.11
N THR A 273 -0.79 -9.96 4.68
CA THR A 273 -0.10 -10.36 5.92
C THR A 273 -1.02 -10.33 7.14
N GLU A 274 -2.01 -9.43 7.18
CA GLU A 274 -3.01 -9.42 8.26
C GLU A 274 -3.93 -10.64 8.17
N GLU A 275 -4.34 -11.02 6.95
CA GLU A 275 -5.18 -12.19 6.69
C GLU A 275 -4.48 -13.50 7.07
N HIS A 276 -3.21 -13.66 6.72
CA HIS A 276 -2.46 -14.89 6.98
C HIS A 276 -1.77 -14.90 8.36
N GLY A 277 -1.70 -13.77 9.06
CA GLY A 277 -0.92 -13.69 10.28
C GLY A 277 0.57 -13.95 10.02
N GLU A 278 1.28 -14.59 10.95
CA GLU A 278 2.70 -14.93 10.79
C GLU A 278 2.96 -16.00 9.71
N SER A 279 1.96 -16.83 9.35
CA SER A 279 2.13 -17.88 8.34
C SER A 279 2.32 -17.34 6.93
N TYR A 280 2.11 -16.04 6.70
CA TYR A 280 2.45 -15.40 5.42
C TYR A 280 3.93 -15.61 5.03
N GLN A 281 4.80 -15.79 6.02
CA GLN A 281 6.22 -16.07 5.81
C GLN A 281 6.46 -17.41 5.13
N GLU A 282 5.49 -18.33 5.16
CA GLU A 282 5.55 -19.64 4.52
C GLU A 282 5.02 -19.63 3.08
N LEU A 283 4.37 -18.54 2.64
CA LEU A 283 3.82 -18.44 1.29
C LEU A 283 4.92 -18.41 0.22
N GLY A 284 4.71 -19.18 -0.85
CA GLY A 284 5.51 -19.06 -2.07
C GLY A 284 5.27 -17.73 -2.79
N ILE A 285 6.09 -17.42 -3.81
CA ILE A 285 5.96 -16.18 -4.57
C ILE A 285 4.61 -16.08 -5.28
N ALA A 286 4.14 -17.20 -5.84
CA ALA A 286 2.87 -17.28 -6.55
C ALA A 286 1.67 -16.95 -5.65
N ASP A 287 1.59 -17.60 -4.48
CA ASP A 287 0.51 -17.38 -3.50
C ASP A 287 0.54 -15.97 -2.93
N LEU A 288 1.72 -15.48 -2.52
CA LEU A 288 1.86 -14.11 -2.01
C LEU A 288 1.46 -13.07 -3.06
N MET A 289 1.85 -13.29 -4.33
CA MET A 289 1.48 -12.41 -5.44
C MET A 289 -0.03 -12.38 -5.63
N LEU A 290 -0.67 -13.55 -5.72
CA LEU A 290 -2.10 -13.66 -5.99
C LEU A 290 -2.95 -13.13 -4.84
N SER A 291 -2.61 -13.45 -3.60
CA SER A 291 -3.28 -12.91 -2.42
C SER A 291 -3.17 -11.38 -2.38
N THR A 292 -1.98 -10.83 -2.60
CA THR A 292 -1.77 -9.37 -2.66
C THR A 292 -2.56 -8.73 -3.79
N PHE A 293 -2.53 -9.34 -4.98
CA PHE A 293 -3.24 -8.85 -6.16
C PHE A 293 -4.76 -8.89 -5.98
N GLY A 294 -5.27 -9.93 -5.31
CA GLY A 294 -6.68 -10.05 -4.93
C GLY A 294 -7.15 -8.85 -4.10
N HIS A 295 -6.44 -8.53 -3.02
CA HIS A 295 -6.75 -7.34 -2.20
C HIS A 295 -6.72 -6.04 -3.02
N MET A 296 -5.74 -5.87 -3.91
CA MET A 296 -5.64 -4.68 -4.75
C MET A 296 -6.82 -4.52 -5.72
N VAL A 297 -7.34 -5.62 -6.27
CA VAL A 297 -8.39 -5.62 -7.30
C VAL A 297 -9.79 -5.61 -6.70
N PHE A 298 -10.02 -6.34 -5.61
CA PHE A 298 -11.37 -6.55 -5.06
C PHE A 298 -11.72 -5.60 -3.91
N CYS A 299 -10.75 -5.04 -3.19
CA CYS A 299 -11.03 -4.05 -2.14
C CYS A 299 -11.24 -2.63 -2.69
N ASN A 300 -11.39 -2.43 -4.02
CA ASN A 300 -11.19 -1.14 -4.68
C ASN A 300 -12.29 -0.70 -5.67
N PHE A 301 -13.53 -0.48 -5.22
CA PHE A 301 -14.61 -0.05 -6.14
C PHE A 301 -15.09 1.39 -6.01
N CYS A 302 -15.03 2.03 -4.84
CA CYS A 302 -15.72 3.32 -4.64
C CYS A 302 -14.81 4.57 -4.74
N ASP A 303 -13.53 4.49 -4.34
CA ASP A 303 -12.71 5.69 -4.12
C ASP A 303 -11.98 6.22 -5.37
N VAL A 304 -11.58 5.34 -6.30
CA VAL A 304 -10.91 5.77 -7.55
C VAL A 304 -11.83 6.65 -8.40
N LEU A 305 -13.15 6.47 -8.29
CA LEU A 305 -14.14 7.28 -9.02
C LEU A 305 -14.22 8.72 -8.48
N GLY A 306 -14.04 8.94 -7.18
CA GLY A 306 -14.19 10.25 -6.53
C GLY A 306 -13.16 11.28 -7.00
N ASN A 307 -11.90 10.88 -7.14
CA ASN A 307 -10.80 11.78 -7.54
C ASN A 307 -10.80 12.14 -9.03
N HIS A 308 -11.49 11.37 -9.89
CA HIS A 308 -11.63 11.64 -11.32
C HIS A 308 -12.86 12.49 -11.68
N THR A 309 -13.57 13.04 -10.69
CA THR A 309 -14.79 13.83 -10.89
C THR A 309 -14.59 15.33 -11.12
N LYS A 310 -13.36 15.85 -11.08
CA LYS A 310 -13.07 17.27 -11.37
C LYS A 310 -12.83 17.52 -12.86
N GLY A 311 -13.67 18.37 -13.45
CA GLY A 311 -13.58 18.80 -14.86
C GLY A 311 -14.92 18.73 -15.59
N ASP A 312 -14.90 19.03 -16.88
CA ASP A 312 -16.06 18.96 -17.77
C ASP A 312 -16.65 17.54 -17.87
N LYS A 313 -17.97 17.44 -18.11
CA LYS A 313 -18.78 16.22 -18.02
C LYS A 313 -18.29 15.11 -18.95
N ASP A 314 -17.80 15.46 -20.14
CA ASP A 314 -17.31 14.51 -21.13
C ASP A 314 -15.91 13.99 -20.78
N ALA A 315 -15.03 14.88 -20.30
CA ALA A 315 -13.71 14.50 -19.78
C ALA A 315 -13.82 13.60 -18.54
N LYS A 316 -14.80 13.85 -17.67
CA LYS A 316 -15.14 13.01 -16.52
C LYS A 316 -15.57 11.61 -16.97
N THR A 317 -16.49 11.53 -17.91
CA THR A 317 -17.02 10.25 -18.42
C THR A 317 -15.92 9.40 -19.06
N SER A 318 -15.05 10.03 -19.86
CA SER A 318 -13.91 9.36 -20.49
C SER A 318 -12.88 8.83 -19.48
N ARG A 319 -12.51 9.62 -18.47
CA ARG A 319 -11.57 9.20 -17.41
C ARG A 319 -12.13 8.04 -16.57
N VAL A 320 -13.39 8.13 -16.17
CA VAL A 320 -14.08 7.07 -15.44
C VAL A 320 -14.12 5.77 -16.24
N LEU A 321 -14.44 5.86 -17.53
CA LEU A 321 -14.42 4.70 -18.42
C LEU A 321 -13.01 4.09 -18.55
N GLY A 322 -11.98 4.93 -18.65
CA GLY A 322 -10.58 4.51 -18.67
C GLY A 322 -10.19 3.70 -17.43
N VAL A 323 -10.53 4.19 -16.24
CA VAL A 323 -10.29 3.48 -14.97
C VAL A 323 -11.03 2.15 -14.93
N ARG A 324 -12.32 2.14 -15.29
CA ARG A 324 -13.11 0.89 -15.32
C ARG A 324 -12.52 -0.15 -16.26
N LYS A 325 -12.02 0.27 -17.43
CA LYS A 325 -11.34 -0.63 -18.38
C LYS A 325 -10.08 -1.24 -17.77
N GLN A 326 -9.25 -0.44 -17.09
CA GLN A 326 -8.07 -0.96 -16.38
C GLN A 326 -8.46 -1.93 -15.25
N GLN A 327 -9.51 -1.63 -14.49
CA GLN A 327 -10.01 -2.53 -13.44
C GLN A 327 -10.51 -3.86 -14.00
N MET A 328 -11.31 -3.84 -15.08
CA MET A 328 -11.80 -5.07 -15.72
C MET A 328 -10.65 -5.92 -16.27
N ARG A 329 -9.63 -5.26 -16.84
CA ARG A 329 -8.43 -5.95 -17.30
C ARG A 329 -7.66 -6.58 -16.13
N ALA A 330 -7.45 -5.85 -15.04
CA ALA A 330 -6.80 -6.36 -13.84
C ALA A 330 -7.54 -7.56 -13.24
N LYS A 331 -8.89 -7.51 -13.15
CA LYS A 331 -9.72 -8.65 -12.75
C LYS A 331 -9.54 -9.86 -13.66
N GLY A 332 -9.59 -9.66 -14.97
CA GLY A 332 -9.41 -10.76 -15.91
C GLY A 332 -8.04 -11.41 -15.78
N ILE A 333 -6.97 -10.60 -15.61
CA ILE A 333 -5.62 -11.12 -15.36
C ILE A 333 -5.57 -11.91 -14.05
N PHE A 334 -6.18 -11.39 -12.97
CA PHE A 334 -6.25 -12.09 -11.69
C PHE A 334 -6.87 -13.48 -11.87
N PHE A 335 -8.02 -13.58 -12.53
CA PHE A 335 -8.70 -14.87 -12.73
C PHE A 335 -7.86 -15.86 -13.54
N VAL A 336 -7.15 -15.40 -14.57
CA VAL A 336 -6.30 -16.31 -15.34
C VAL A 336 -5.11 -16.80 -14.51
N LEU A 337 -4.48 -15.93 -13.72
CA LEU A 337 -3.38 -16.33 -12.85
C LEU A 337 -3.84 -17.23 -11.69
N ALA A 338 -5.02 -16.97 -11.13
CA ALA A 338 -5.62 -17.82 -10.10
C ALA A 338 -5.91 -19.23 -10.64
N GLU A 339 -6.43 -19.33 -11.87
CA GLU A 339 -6.62 -20.62 -12.51
C GLU A 339 -5.29 -21.31 -12.81
N ALA A 340 -4.28 -20.57 -13.28
CA ALA A 340 -2.93 -21.11 -13.52
C ALA A 340 -2.28 -21.66 -12.25
N LEU A 341 -2.46 -20.99 -11.10
CA LEU A 341 -2.03 -21.50 -9.81
C LEU A 341 -2.80 -22.77 -9.43
N ARG A 342 -4.12 -22.76 -9.58
CA ARG A 342 -5.00 -23.89 -9.22
C ARG A 342 -4.66 -25.16 -10.02
N VAL A 343 -4.40 -25.04 -11.31
CA VAL A 343 -3.99 -26.17 -12.16
C VAL A 343 -2.48 -26.43 -12.13
N ASN A 344 -1.73 -25.55 -11.46
CA ASN A 344 -0.27 -25.45 -11.47
C ASN A 344 0.35 -25.58 -12.87
N ALA A 345 -0.28 -24.95 -13.86
CA ALA A 345 0.14 -25.03 -15.25
C ALA A 345 -0.15 -23.72 -15.96
N ILE A 346 0.82 -23.26 -16.75
CA ILE A 346 0.69 -22.03 -17.52
C ILE A 346 1.43 -22.15 -18.85
N ASP A 347 0.85 -21.56 -19.89
CA ASP A 347 1.46 -21.53 -21.21
C ASP A 347 2.60 -20.50 -21.25
N THR A 348 3.76 -20.91 -21.77
CA THR A 348 4.95 -20.05 -21.88
C THR A 348 4.71 -18.82 -22.76
N GLU A 349 4.03 -18.98 -23.90
CA GLU A 349 3.63 -17.87 -24.77
C GLU A 349 2.63 -16.95 -24.07
N PHE A 350 1.76 -17.52 -23.22
CA PHE A 350 0.82 -16.75 -22.43
C PHE A 350 1.53 -15.88 -21.37
N ILE A 351 2.54 -16.41 -20.67
CA ILE A 351 3.38 -15.62 -19.74
C ILE A 351 4.13 -14.52 -20.49
N HIS A 352 4.78 -14.88 -21.60
CA HIS A 352 5.45 -13.89 -22.44
C HIS A 352 4.47 -12.81 -22.93
N GLY A 353 3.24 -13.20 -23.27
CA GLY A 353 2.15 -12.30 -23.61
C GLY A 353 1.81 -11.34 -22.47
N LEU A 354 1.62 -11.87 -21.25
CA LEU A 354 1.26 -11.11 -20.06
C LEU A 354 2.33 -10.09 -19.61
N PHE A 355 3.62 -10.35 -19.89
CA PHE A 355 4.70 -9.44 -19.48
C PHE A 355 5.24 -8.56 -20.63
N ARG A 356 4.78 -8.74 -21.87
CA ARG A 356 5.32 -8.01 -23.05
C ARG A 356 4.28 -7.26 -23.89
N TYR A 357 3.04 -7.72 -23.99
CA TYR A 357 2.01 -7.10 -24.84
C TYR A 357 0.69 -6.90 -24.07
N ILE A 358 -0.17 -6.01 -24.55
CA ILE A 358 -1.49 -5.80 -23.92
C ILE A 358 -2.34 -7.06 -24.13
N TYR A 359 -2.61 -7.79 -23.06
CA TYR A 359 -3.57 -8.87 -23.03
C TYR A 359 -4.95 -8.31 -22.71
N ILE A 360 -5.88 -8.50 -23.64
CA ILE A 360 -7.29 -8.21 -23.42
C ILE A 360 -7.95 -9.56 -23.15
N PRO A 361 -8.26 -9.89 -21.88
CA PRO A 361 -8.99 -11.12 -21.58
C PRO A 361 -10.32 -11.09 -22.33
N PRO A 362 -10.79 -12.24 -22.87
CA PRO A 362 -12.12 -12.29 -23.45
C PRO A 362 -13.15 -11.81 -22.41
N PRO A 363 -14.22 -11.10 -22.81
CA PRO A 363 -15.25 -10.67 -21.89
C PRO A 363 -15.76 -11.91 -21.13
N PRO A 364 -15.84 -11.87 -19.79
CA PRO A 364 -16.32 -13.02 -19.03
C PRO A 364 -17.69 -13.42 -19.57
N THR A 365 -17.83 -14.68 -19.98
CA THR A 365 -19.02 -15.23 -20.65
C THR A 365 -20.28 -15.13 -19.78
N CYS A 366 -20.12 -14.97 -18.47
CA CYS A 366 -21.19 -14.72 -17.52
C CYS A 366 -20.79 -13.58 -16.57
N TYR A 367 -21.35 -12.38 -16.77
CA TYR A 367 -21.26 -11.28 -15.80
C TYR A 367 -22.05 -11.54 -14.50
N TRP A 368 -22.78 -12.67 -14.43
CA TRP A 368 -23.81 -12.97 -13.42
C TRP A 368 -23.62 -14.31 -12.67
N GLN A 369 -22.55 -15.06 -12.90
CA GLN A 369 -22.09 -16.02 -11.89
C GLN A 369 -21.32 -15.18 -10.88
N SER A 370 -22.02 -14.85 -9.81
CA SER A 370 -21.71 -13.76 -8.89
C SER A 370 -20.32 -13.93 -8.29
N LEU A 371 -19.78 -12.83 -7.72
CA LEU A 371 -18.66 -12.91 -6.79
C LEU A 371 -18.85 -14.03 -5.75
N GLU A 372 -20.10 -14.40 -5.43
CA GLU A 372 -20.46 -15.47 -4.48
C GLU A 372 -20.10 -16.86 -5.02
N ASP A 373 -20.30 -17.15 -6.31
CA ASP A 373 -19.94 -18.45 -6.92
C ASP A 373 -18.42 -18.71 -6.91
N TYR A 374 -17.60 -17.66 -6.89
CA TYR A 374 -16.14 -17.76 -6.84
C TYR A 374 -15.60 -17.73 -5.39
N MET A 375 -16.30 -17.05 -4.48
CA MET A 375 -16.06 -17.16 -3.03
C MET A 375 -16.37 -18.58 -2.51
N ASP A 376 -17.39 -19.24 -3.06
CA ASP A 376 -17.77 -20.61 -2.70
C ASP A 376 -16.84 -21.70 -3.29
N LYS A 377 -16.01 -21.36 -4.29
CA LYS A 377 -15.13 -22.30 -5.01
C LYS A 377 -13.64 -22.08 -4.77
N MET A 378 -13.27 -21.11 -3.92
CA MET A 378 -11.91 -21.09 -3.37
C MET A 378 -11.65 -22.43 -2.65
N PRO A 379 -10.46 -23.02 -2.77
CA PRO A 379 -10.10 -24.20 -1.99
C PRO A 379 -10.14 -23.80 -0.52
N ILE A 380 -11.24 -24.15 0.14
CA ILE A 380 -11.47 -24.25 1.59
C ILE A 380 -10.46 -23.39 2.38
N LEU A 381 -10.67 -22.07 2.37
CA LEU A 381 -10.72 -21.36 3.64
C LEU A 381 -11.82 -22.06 4.40
N ASP A 382 -11.45 -22.84 5.42
CA ASP A 382 -12.37 -23.69 6.16
C ASP A 382 -13.68 -22.96 6.43
N SER A 383 -14.75 -23.54 5.89
CA SER A 383 -16.13 -23.15 6.08
C SER A 383 -16.51 -23.45 7.54
N ASN A 384 -15.92 -22.67 8.45
CA ASN A 384 -16.33 -22.56 9.84
C ASN A 384 -16.38 -21.08 10.23
N SER A 385 -17.60 -20.54 10.20
CA SER A 385 -18.08 -19.40 11.01
C SER A 385 -17.58 -17.96 10.78
N CYS A 386 -16.66 -17.66 9.85
CA CYS A 386 -16.13 -16.28 9.77
C CYS A 386 -16.61 -15.36 8.64
N LEU A 387 -17.36 -15.82 7.63
CA LEU A 387 -17.64 -14.97 6.44
C LEU A 387 -19.10 -14.56 6.22
N LEU A 388 -20.09 -15.20 6.85
CA LEU A 388 -21.51 -14.80 6.72
C LEU A 388 -22.02 -13.92 7.88
N GLU A 389 -21.33 -13.87 9.02
CA GLU A 389 -21.58 -12.86 10.07
C GLU A 389 -20.69 -11.61 9.96
N ARG A 390 -19.66 -11.61 9.09
CA ARG A 390 -18.78 -10.45 8.81
C ARG A 390 -19.31 -9.52 7.69
N ARG A 391 -20.63 -9.41 7.51
CA ARG A 391 -21.23 -8.25 6.80
C ARG A 391 -21.19 -6.94 7.62
N ARG A 392 -20.52 -6.95 8.78
CA ARG A 392 -20.11 -5.80 9.57
C ARG A 392 -18.60 -5.86 9.80
N SER A 393 -17.78 -5.36 8.86
CA SER A 393 -16.32 -5.06 9.00
C SER A 393 -15.54 -5.18 7.68
N ILE A 394 -15.93 -4.42 6.66
CA ILE A 394 -15.15 -3.41 5.89
C ILE A 394 -15.26 -2.08 6.63
#